data_AF-A0A6M1YME3-F1
#
_entry.id   AF-A0A6M1YME3-F1
#
_cell.length_a   1.000
_cell.length_b   1.000
_cell.length_c   1.000
_cell.angle_alpha   90.00
_cell.angle_beta   90.00
_cell.angle_gamma   90.00
#
_symmetry.space_group_name_H-M   'P 1'
#
loop_
_entity.id
_entity.type
_entity.pdbx_description
1 polymer ?
#
loop_
_entity_poly.entity_id
_entity_poly.type
_entity_poly.pdbx_seq_one_letter_code
_entity_poly.pdbx_strand_id
1 'polypeptide(L)'
;MKFLLIFLLMPSFFLFADGIKLFNDTPFELTAIVQSADGKVVAQKNFAPQEQSTWSTDQTTTDWTSSYDATGSYTPYTVIWRCSYEGYYSVCSEVAAGAMVTANSCPGSKYC
;
A
#
# COMPACT_ATOMS: atom_id res chain seq x y z
N MET A 1 -33.55 -38.65 4.00
CA MET A 1 -33.53 -37.28 4.56
C MET A 1 -32.31 -37.12 5.44
N LYS A 2 -31.21 -36.61 4.92
CA LYS A 2 -29.98 -36.13 5.60
C LYS A 2 -28.93 -35.94 4.50
N PHE A 3 -28.08 -34.94 4.62
CA PHE A 3 -27.14 -34.42 3.59
C PHE A 3 -27.71 -33.35 2.66
N LEU A 4 -28.06 -32.19 3.19
CA LEU A 4 -28.08 -30.94 2.40
C LEU A 4 -28.19 -29.72 3.33
N LEU A 5 -27.16 -29.45 4.15
CA LEU A 5 -27.14 -28.22 4.98
C LEU A 5 -25.74 -27.84 5.53
N ILE A 6 -24.65 -28.18 4.82
CA ILE A 6 -23.27 -27.83 5.25
C ILE A 6 -22.62 -26.77 4.35
N PHE A 7 -23.33 -26.20 3.37
CA PHE A 7 -22.74 -25.22 2.44
C PHE A 7 -22.94 -23.74 2.82
N LEU A 8 -23.52 -23.45 4.00
CA LEU A 8 -23.97 -22.10 4.37
C LEU A 8 -23.09 -21.41 5.44
N LEU A 9 -21.85 -21.88 5.62
CA LEU A 9 -20.88 -21.33 6.58
C LEU A 9 -19.55 -20.98 5.91
N MET A 10 -19.55 -20.60 4.63
CA MET A 10 -18.41 -19.85 4.10
C MET A 10 -18.54 -18.40 4.56
N PRO A 11 -17.69 -17.91 5.49
CA PRO A 11 -17.63 -16.48 5.73
C PRO A 11 -17.19 -15.83 4.42
N SER A 12 -18.00 -14.90 3.94
CA SER A 12 -17.66 -14.00 2.84
C SER A 12 -16.40 -13.23 3.27
N PHE A 13 -15.23 -13.75 2.93
CA PHE A 13 -14.01 -12.97 3.00
C PHE A 13 -14.18 -11.84 1.98
N PHE A 14 -14.55 -10.66 2.46
CA PHE A 14 -14.45 -9.43 1.71
C PHE A 14 -12.96 -9.22 1.42
N LEU A 15 -12.50 -9.80 0.30
CA LEU A 15 -11.22 -9.49 -0.30
C LEU A 15 -11.35 -8.04 -0.78
N PHE A 16 -10.94 -7.10 0.06
CA PHE A 16 -10.72 -5.72 -0.35
C PHE A 16 -9.57 -5.74 -1.35
N ALA A 17 -9.93 -5.87 -2.63
CA ALA A 17 -9.02 -6.19 -3.72
C ALA A 17 -8.29 -4.97 -4.28
N ASP A 18 -8.45 -3.79 -3.69
CA ASP A 18 -7.95 -2.57 -4.30
C ASP A 18 -7.25 -1.67 -3.28
N GLY A 19 -5.92 -1.66 -3.32
CA GLY A 19 -5.06 -0.93 -2.39
C GLY A 19 -3.86 -1.70 -1.88
N ILE A 20 -3.07 -1.05 -1.03
CA ILE A 20 -1.89 -1.62 -0.36
C ILE A 20 -1.84 -1.17 1.10
N LYS A 21 -1.24 -2.00 1.95
CA LYS A 21 -0.96 -1.66 3.35
C LYS A 21 0.50 -1.25 3.46
N LEU A 22 0.77 -0.11 4.07
CA LEU A 22 2.12 0.40 4.27
C LEU A 22 2.41 0.49 5.77
N PHE A 23 3.61 0.05 6.15
CA PHE A 23 4.08 0.09 7.52
C PHE A 23 5.51 0.64 7.57
N ASN A 24 5.68 1.74 8.30
CA ASN A 24 7.00 2.30 8.57
C ASN A 24 7.62 1.56 9.77
N ASP A 25 8.27 0.43 9.51
CA ASP A 25 8.91 -0.41 10.52
C ASP A 25 10.32 0.09 10.91
N THR A 26 10.62 1.36 10.64
CA THR A 26 11.91 2.00 10.91
C THR A 26 11.81 2.96 12.11
N PRO A 27 12.95 3.44 12.65
CA PRO A 27 12.94 4.50 13.65
C PRO A 27 12.84 5.91 13.04
N PHE A 28 12.77 6.06 11.71
CA PHE A 28 12.78 7.35 11.03
C PHE A 28 11.36 7.80 10.64
N GLU A 29 11.13 9.10 10.58
CA GLU A 29 9.96 9.65 9.89
C GLU A 29 10.17 9.54 8.38
N LEU A 30 9.23 8.87 7.69
CA LEU A 30 9.33 8.59 6.26
C LEU A 30 8.09 9.09 5.52
N THR A 31 8.29 9.53 4.29
CA THR A 31 7.21 9.79 3.34
C THR A 31 7.08 8.59 2.41
N ALA A 32 5.91 7.96 2.39
CA ALA A 32 5.58 6.95 1.40
C ALA A 32 4.93 7.60 0.18
N ILE A 33 5.48 7.31 -1.00
CA ILE A 33 4.92 7.72 -2.30
C ILE A 33 4.54 6.45 -3.04
N VAL A 34 3.28 6.36 -3.45
CA VAL A 34 2.76 5.25 -4.24
C VAL A 34 2.63 5.71 -5.69
N GLN A 35 3.24 4.95 -6.58
CA GLN A 35 3.15 5.13 -8.03
C GLN A 35 2.39 3.96 -8.66
N SER A 36 1.61 4.24 -9.69
CA SER A 36 1.02 3.23 -10.57
C SER A 36 2.07 2.60 -11.50
N ALA A 37 1.67 1.55 -12.21
CA ALA A 37 2.51 0.85 -13.19
C ALA A 37 3.07 1.75 -14.31
N ASP A 38 2.41 2.86 -14.61
CA ASP A 38 2.86 3.89 -15.57
C ASP A 38 3.81 4.94 -14.96
N GLY A 39 4.11 4.83 -13.66
CA GLY A 39 4.98 5.74 -12.91
C GLY A 39 4.30 7.00 -12.38
N LYS A 40 3.00 7.20 -12.62
CA LYS A 40 2.25 8.34 -12.08
C LYS A 40 2.12 8.21 -10.56
N VAL A 41 2.28 9.31 -9.83
CA VAL A 41 2.04 9.34 -8.37
C VAL A 41 0.54 9.31 -8.10
N VAL A 42 0.08 8.27 -7.41
CA VAL A 42 -1.34 8.02 -7.13
C VAL A 42 -1.70 8.26 -5.67
N ALA A 43 -0.72 8.17 -4.77
CA ALA A 43 -0.90 8.46 -3.35
C ALA A 43 0.40 8.95 -2.70
N GLN A 44 0.28 9.80 -1.69
CA GLN A 44 1.40 10.16 -0.82
C GLN A 44 0.93 10.39 0.62
N LYS A 45 1.72 9.93 1.60
CA LYS A 45 1.49 10.18 3.02
C LYS A 45 2.80 10.17 3.82
N ASN A 46 2.87 11.00 4.86
CA ASN A 46 3.92 10.96 5.87
C ASN A 46 3.57 9.94 6.96
N PHE A 47 4.56 9.17 7.38
CA PHE A 47 4.45 8.13 8.39
C PHE A 47 5.41 8.44 9.54
N ALA A 48 4.86 8.51 10.75
CA ALA A 48 5.67 8.43 11.96
C ALA A 48 6.36 7.06 12.07
N PRO A 49 7.44 6.94 12.86
CA PRO A 49 8.03 5.65 13.18
C PRO A 49 6.97 4.68 13.73
N GLN A 50 6.98 3.45 13.25
CA GLN A 50 6.01 2.40 13.62
C GLN A 50 4.55 2.71 13.23
N GLU A 51 4.30 3.71 12.39
CA GLU A 51 2.96 3.97 11.88
C GLU A 51 2.60 2.99 10.75
N GLN A 52 1.37 2.49 10.80
CA GLN A 52 0.77 1.70 9.72
C GLN A 52 -0.43 2.44 9.15
N SER A 53 -0.61 2.36 7.83
CA SER A 53 -1.77 2.91 7.15
C SER A 53 -2.10 2.09 5.91
N THR A 54 -3.34 2.21 5.44
CA THR A 54 -3.80 1.56 4.21
C THR A 54 -4.15 2.64 3.22
N TRP A 55 -3.70 2.44 1.98
CA TRP A 55 -4.19 3.21 0.85
C TRP A 55 -5.02 2.29 -0.04
N SER A 56 -6.15 2.80 -0.53
CA SER A 56 -7.06 2.12 -1.46
C SER A 56 -7.49 3.10 -2.54
N THR A 57 -7.82 2.56 -3.71
CA THR A 57 -8.45 3.30 -4.81
C THR A 57 -9.91 3.67 -4.51
N ASP A 58 -10.53 2.98 -3.55
CA ASP A 58 -11.85 3.33 -3.02
C ASP A 58 -11.72 4.62 -2.21
N GLN A 59 -11.88 5.75 -2.91
CA GLN A 59 -11.61 7.12 -2.43
C GLN A 59 -12.51 7.56 -1.26
N THR A 60 -13.45 6.72 -0.81
CA THR A 60 -14.33 7.05 0.32
C THR A 60 -13.65 6.97 1.68
N THR A 61 -12.38 6.52 1.78
CA THR A 61 -11.76 6.19 3.07
C THR A 61 -10.31 6.63 3.31
N THR A 62 -9.62 7.29 2.36
CA THR A 62 -8.19 7.57 2.52
C THR A 62 -7.86 9.05 2.70
N ASP A 63 -7.32 9.42 3.87
CA ASP A 63 -6.71 10.73 4.19
C ASP A 63 -5.40 11.04 3.42
N TRP A 64 -5.16 10.32 2.32
CA TRP A 64 -3.96 10.45 1.50
C TRP A 64 -4.23 11.46 0.38
N THR A 65 -3.22 12.24 0.01
CA THR A 65 -3.28 13.00 -1.24
C THR A 65 -3.31 12.00 -2.39
N SER A 66 -4.46 11.84 -3.06
CA SER A 66 -4.65 10.86 -4.14
C SER A 66 -5.12 11.49 -5.45
N SER A 67 -4.73 10.89 -6.58
CA SER A 67 -5.14 11.31 -7.94
C SER A 67 -5.68 10.15 -8.78
N TYR A 68 -6.49 9.29 -8.16
CA TYR A 68 -7.02 8.09 -8.81
C TYR A 68 -7.96 8.43 -9.99
N ASP A 69 -7.78 7.66 -11.07
CA ASP A 69 -8.44 7.73 -12.37
C ASP A 69 -8.70 6.30 -12.88
N ALA A 70 -9.96 5.86 -12.89
CA ALA A 70 -10.35 4.49 -13.21
C ALA A 70 -9.97 3.99 -14.62
N THR A 71 -9.42 4.83 -15.50
CA THR A 71 -9.07 4.45 -16.88
C THR A 71 -7.67 3.83 -17.04
N GLY A 72 -6.81 3.90 -16.02
CA GLY A 72 -5.43 3.42 -16.05
C GLY A 72 -5.21 2.05 -15.39
N SER A 73 -4.15 1.34 -15.79
CA SER A 73 -3.66 0.16 -15.06
C SER A 73 -2.76 0.63 -13.90
N TYR A 74 -3.23 0.38 -12.68
CA TYR A 74 -2.54 0.84 -11.46
C TYR A 74 -1.53 -0.14 -10.93
N THR A 75 -1.85 -1.43 -11.02
CA THR A 75 -0.98 -2.51 -10.56
C THR A 75 -0.11 -3.02 -11.70
N PRO A 76 1.14 -3.42 -11.42
CA PRO A 76 1.81 -3.36 -10.11
C PRO A 76 2.12 -1.93 -9.64
N TYR A 77 2.06 -1.70 -8.34
CA TYR A 77 2.47 -0.43 -7.75
C TYR A 77 3.99 -0.38 -7.55
N THR A 78 4.52 0.83 -7.51
CA THR A 78 5.83 1.12 -6.94
C THR A 78 5.66 1.95 -5.68
N VAL A 79 6.24 1.48 -4.56
CA VAL A 79 6.25 2.21 -3.28
C VAL A 79 7.63 2.74 -3.01
N ILE A 80 7.75 4.05 -2.90
CA ILE A 80 9.00 4.75 -2.61
C ILE A 80 8.92 5.29 -1.19
N TRP A 81 9.83 4.86 -0.34
CA TRP A 81 10.06 5.42 0.98
C TRP A 81 11.15 6.48 0.90
N ARG A 82 10.81 7.73 1.22
CA ARG A 82 11.74 8.87 1.28
C ARG A 82 11.93 9.33 2.71
N CYS A 83 13.13 9.80 3.02
CA CYS A 83 13.39 10.48 4.29
C CYS A 83 12.69 11.84 4.31
N SER A 84 12.30 12.30 5.50
CA SER A 84 11.57 13.56 5.70
C SER A 84 12.33 14.82 5.24
N TYR A 85 13.66 14.80 5.30
CA TYR A 85 14.51 15.94 4.94
C TYR A 85 15.09 15.83 3.53
N GLU A 86 15.73 14.71 3.19
CA GLU A 86 16.32 14.46 1.87
C GLU A 86 16.63 12.96 1.68
N GLY A 87 16.54 12.48 0.44
CA GLY A 87 17.01 11.15 0.06
C GLY A 87 15.94 10.06 -0.02
N TYR A 88 16.36 8.91 -0.56
CA TYR A 88 15.56 7.70 -0.66
C TYR A 88 16.00 6.72 0.42
N TYR A 89 15.04 6.21 1.18
CA TYR A 89 15.27 5.15 2.17
C TYR A 89 15.22 3.78 1.50
N SER A 90 14.14 3.49 0.76
CA SER A 90 13.95 2.24 0.02
C SER A 90 12.90 2.35 -1.08
N VAL A 91 12.92 1.43 -2.04
CA VAL A 91 11.95 1.36 -3.15
C VAL A 91 11.50 -0.08 -3.35
N CYS A 92 10.19 -0.28 -3.37
CA CYS A 92 9.53 -1.56 -3.62
C CYS A 92 8.83 -1.48 -4.98
N SER A 93 9.30 -2.24 -5.97
CA SER A 93 8.64 -2.39 -7.27
C SER A 93 7.77 -3.66 -7.28
N GLU A 94 6.95 -3.81 -8.32
CA GLU A 94 6.13 -5.02 -8.53
C GLU A 94 5.16 -5.32 -7.39
N VAL A 95 4.68 -4.29 -6.68
CA VAL A 95 3.80 -4.45 -5.52
C VAL A 95 2.39 -4.76 -6.01
N ALA A 96 1.90 -5.96 -5.69
CA ALA A 96 0.53 -6.36 -6.00
C ALA A 96 -0.51 -5.65 -5.11
N ALA A 97 -1.75 -5.54 -5.60
CA ALA A 97 -2.87 -5.13 -4.75
C ALA A 97 -3.08 -6.12 -3.59
N GLY A 98 -3.47 -5.59 -2.44
CA GLY A 98 -3.59 -6.30 -1.17
C GLY A 98 -2.27 -6.55 -0.45
N ALA A 99 -1.11 -6.22 -1.03
CA ALA A 99 0.18 -6.45 -0.42
C ALA A 99 0.41 -5.58 0.82
N MET A 100 1.17 -6.13 1.77
CA MET A 100 1.78 -5.37 2.87
C MET A 100 3.20 -5.00 2.48
N VAL A 101 3.51 -3.71 2.53
CA VAL A 101 4.81 -3.15 2.19
C VAL A 101 5.42 -2.51 3.42
N THR A 102 6.59 -2.99 3.83
CA THR A 102 7.35 -2.41 4.94
C THR A 102 8.52 -1.61 4.40
N ALA A 103 8.95 -0.58 5.12
CA ALA A 103 10.08 0.23 4.72
C ALA A 103 11.40 -0.55 4.73
N ASN A 104 11.59 -1.54 5.62
CA ASN A 104 12.78 -2.40 5.64
C ASN A 104 12.75 -3.54 4.62
N SER A 105 11.59 -4.01 4.14
CA SER A 105 11.54 -5.19 3.25
C SER A 105 12.10 -4.97 1.84
N CYS A 106 12.30 -3.72 1.40
CA CYS A 106 12.61 -3.41 0.00
C CYS A 106 14.08 -3.01 -0.23
N PRO A 107 14.64 -3.07 -1.44
CA PRO A 107 16.00 -2.56 -1.68
C PRO A 107 16.13 -1.05 -1.40
N GLY A 108 17.27 -0.59 -0.88
CA GLY A 108 17.48 0.83 -0.57
C GLY A 108 18.74 1.13 0.23
N SER A 109 18.95 2.41 0.55
CA SER A 109 20.03 2.90 1.43
C SER A 109 19.84 2.46 2.88
N LYS A 110 18.57 2.29 3.30
CA LYS A 110 18.16 1.92 4.67
C LYS A 110 18.63 2.89 5.74
N TYR A 111 18.86 4.14 5.34
CA TYR A 111 19.34 5.18 6.23
C TYR A 111 18.76 6.54 5.83
N CYS A 112 18.42 7.31 6.86
CA CYS A 112 18.18 8.74 6.87
C CYS A 112 19.16 9.32 7.92
#